data_AF-A0A9E3TTA0-F1
#
_entry.id   AF-A0A9E3TTA0-F1
#
_cell.length_a   1.000
_cell.length_b   1.000
_cell.length_c   1.000
_cell.angle_alpha   90.00
_cell.angle_beta   90.00
_cell.angle_gamma   90.00
#
_symmetry.space_group_name_H-M   'P 1'
#
loop_
_entity.id
_entity.type
_entity.pdbx_description
1 polymer ?
#
loop_
_entity_poly.entity_id
_entity_poly.type
_entity_poly.pdbx_seq_one_letter_code
_entity_poly.pdbx_strand_id
1 'polypeptide(L)'
;MRFLINLMAGMTVMSFMGCDSPRSEPTVVAVTASKVRAERRAYDGAPPTIPHPPLGATCTACHTKTGSSRPGVGFAPANPHIGTPAEGAVQNCNQCHVFKNPVALVVASNFAGRPQDLRLGSRLYRGAPPVMPHAKFMRENCNACHRGDAARPEIRCSHPERSNCMQCHLERELETAALR
;
A
#
# COMPACT_ATOMS: atom_id res chain seq x y z
N MET A 1 -2.77 -71.41 30.37
CA MET A 1 -2.41 -70.36 31.37
C MET A 1 -2.98 -69.05 30.85
N ARG A 2 -4.14 -68.57 31.35
CA ARG A 2 -4.28 -67.60 32.46
C ARG A 2 -3.45 -66.33 32.16
N PHE A 3 -3.99 -65.12 31.91
CA PHE A 3 -4.98 -64.39 32.71
C PHE A 3 -5.74 -63.32 31.90
N LEU A 4 -7.05 -63.21 32.17
CA LEU A 4 -7.87 -62.01 32.02
C LEU A 4 -7.50 -60.98 33.10
N ILE A 5 -7.45 -59.68 32.78
CA ILE A 5 -7.85 -58.59 33.70
C ILE A 5 -8.54 -57.47 32.90
N ASN A 6 -9.75 -57.16 33.34
CA ASN A 6 -10.67 -56.10 32.91
C ASN A 6 -10.35 -54.77 33.61
N LEU A 7 -11.11 -53.74 33.22
CA LEU A 7 -11.56 -52.59 34.05
C LEU A 7 -10.63 -51.35 34.09
N MET A 8 -11.05 -50.25 33.46
CA MET A 8 -11.87 -49.20 34.11
C MET A 8 -12.04 -47.97 33.21
N ALA A 9 -13.26 -47.45 33.23
CA ALA A 9 -13.71 -46.27 32.51
C ALA A 9 -13.10 -44.98 33.10
N GLY A 10 -12.78 -44.03 32.23
CA GLY A 10 -12.35 -42.68 32.59
C GLY A 10 -12.96 -41.66 31.63
N MET A 11 -14.24 -41.37 31.83
CA MET A 11 -14.99 -40.34 31.12
C MET A 11 -14.55 -38.97 31.64
N THR A 12 -13.67 -38.28 30.90
CA THR A 12 -13.21 -36.92 31.26
C THR A 12 -14.00 -35.89 30.46
N VAL A 13 -14.85 -35.16 31.18
CA VAL A 13 -15.58 -33.98 30.70
C VAL A 13 -14.58 -32.86 30.43
N MET A 14 -14.37 -32.47 29.17
CA MET A 14 -13.69 -31.22 28.86
C MET A 14 -14.69 -30.06 28.88
N SER A 15 -14.51 -29.20 29.87
CA SER A 15 -15.28 -27.98 30.11
C SER A 15 -15.14 -26.98 28.97
N PHE A 16 -16.28 -26.43 28.54
CA PHE A 16 -16.35 -25.18 27.79
C PHE A 16 -15.97 -24.02 28.72
N MET A 17 -14.71 -23.60 28.70
CA MET A 17 -14.31 -22.28 29.21
C MET A 17 -14.22 -21.32 28.03
N GLY A 18 -15.30 -20.59 27.81
CA GLY A 18 -15.21 -19.28 27.18
C GLY A 18 -14.41 -18.36 28.10
N CYS A 19 -13.34 -17.79 27.57
CA CYS A 19 -12.70 -16.63 28.18
C CYS A 19 -12.70 -15.51 27.15
N ASP A 20 -13.40 -14.44 27.50
CA ASP A 20 -13.20 -13.10 26.96
C ASP A 20 -11.70 -12.81 26.84
N SER A 21 -11.21 -12.72 25.59
CA SER A 21 -9.88 -12.18 25.36
C SER A 21 -9.92 -10.68 25.66
N PRO A 22 -9.01 -10.15 26.50
CA PRO A 22 -8.92 -8.73 26.73
C PRO A 22 -8.66 -8.03 25.39
N ARG A 23 -9.47 -7.02 25.05
CA ARG A 23 -9.17 -6.12 23.94
C ARG A 23 -7.85 -5.43 24.29
N SER A 24 -6.78 -5.83 23.60
CA SER A 24 -5.52 -5.10 23.62
C SER A 24 -5.80 -3.65 23.24
N GLU A 25 -5.37 -2.71 24.09
CA GLU A 25 -5.30 -1.29 23.75
C GLU A 25 -4.58 -1.10 22.41
N PRO A 26 -4.94 -0.07 21.62
CA PRO A 26 -4.34 0.12 20.31
C PRO A 26 -2.85 0.34 20.48
N THR A 27 -2.08 -0.70 20.15
CA THR A 27 -0.64 -0.64 20.03
C THR A 27 -0.31 0.52 19.10
N VAL A 28 0.50 1.46 19.61
CA VAL A 28 1.06 2.55 18.83
C VAL A 28 1.65 1.92 17.57
N VAL A 29 0.97 2.14 16.45
CA VAL A 29 1.29 1.48 15.19
C VAL A 29 2.71 1.89 14.82
N ALA A 30 3.64 0.95 14.95
CA ALA A 30 5.03 1.11 14.57
C ALA A 30 5.09 1.66 13.15
N VAL A 31 5.85 2.74 12.97
CA VAL A 31 6.00 3.53 11.75
C VAL A 31 5.83 2.66 10.50
N THR A 32 4.62 2.67 9.94
CA THR A 32 4.32 1.88 8.74
C THR A 32 4.97 2.53 7.53
N ALA A 33 5.02 1.81 6.42
CA ALA A 33 5.52 2.30 5.14
C ALA A 33 4.94 3.68 4.73
N SER A 34 3.80 4.12 5.30
CA SER A 34 3.16 5.44 5.13
C SER A 34 4.15 6.59 5.31
N LYS A 35 4.89 6.59 6.42
CA LYS A 35 5.89 7.63 6.72
C LYS A 35 7.00 7.68 5.66
N VAL A 36 7.56 6.53 5.27
CA VAL A 36 8.61 6.47 4.23
C VAL A 36 8.10 6.98 2.87
N ARG A 37 6.81 6.77 2.54
CA ARG A 37 6.20 7.37 1.35
C ARG A 37 6.01 8.87 1.49
N ALA A 38 5.66 9.35 2.68
CA ALA A 38 5.48 10.76 2.97
C ALA A 38 6.82 11.51 2.82
N GLU A 39 7.90 10.94 3.34
CA GLU A 39 9.26 11.52 3.29
C GLU A 39 9.80 11.72 1.86
N ARG A 40 9.24 11.03 0.87
CA ARG A 40 9.61 11.16 -0.54
C ARG A 40 8.70 12.12 -1.31
N ARG A 41 7.83 12.88 -0.62
CA ARG A 41 6.80 13.74 -1.20
C ARG A 41 6.76 15.08 -0.50
N ALA A 42 6.49 16.14 -1.26
CA ALA A 42 6.21 17.45 -0.70
C ALA A 42 4.83 17.49 -0.01
N TYR A 43 3.85 16.76 -0.53
CA TYR A 43 2.48 16.66 0.00
C TYR A 43 1.81 15.38 -0.52
N ASP A 44 0.66 15.01 0.01
CA ASP A 44 -0.05 13.83 -0.50
C ASP A 44 -0.54 14.00 -1.94
N GLY A 45 -0.22 13.02 -2.77
CA GLY A 45 -0.42 13.09 -4.23
C GLY A 45 0.74 13.69 -5.02
N ALA A 46 1.70 14.39 -4.38
CA ALA A 46 2.88 14.90 -5.09
C ALA A 46 3.69 13.76 -5.72
N PRO A 47 4.34 13.97 -6.88
CA PRO A 47 5.32 13.02 -7.43
C PRO A 47 6.45 12.71 -6.43
N PRO A 48 6.97 11.48 -6.41
CA PRO A 48 8.04 11.11 -5.49
C PRO A 48 9.38 11.62 -5.97
N THR A 49 10.20 12.10 -5.04
CA THR A 49 11.62 12.34 -5.32
C THR A 49 12.36 11.03 -5.54
N ILE A 50 13.32 11.02 -6.46
CA ILE A 50 14.18 9.88 -6.77
C ILE A 50 15.26 9.75 -5.66
N PRO A 51 15.29 8.65 -4.90
CA PRO A 51 16.16 8.51 -3.73
C PRO A 51 17.55 7.91 -4.04
N HIS A 52 17.81 7.55 -5.30
CA HIS A 52 19.07 6.96 -5.75
C HIS A 52 19.76 7.90 -6.75
N PRO A 53 21.09 7.79 -6.95
CA PRO A 53 21.79 8.54 -7.99
C PRO A 53 21.35 8.11 -9.40
N PRO A 54 21.65 8.89 -10.45
CA PRO A 54 21.49 8.44 -11.83
C PRO A 54 22.27 7.13 -12.08
N LEU A 55 21.61 6.11 -12.61
CA LEU A 55 22.19 4.77 -12.80
C LEU A 55 22.54 4.47 -14.28
N GLY A 56 22.41 5.45 -15.18
CA GLY A 56 22.71 5.26 -16.61
C GLY A 56 21.75 4.33 -17.36
N ALA A 57 20.59 4.01 -16.78
CA ALA A 57 19.55 3.17 -17.38
C ALA A 57 18.23 3.94 -17.52
N THR A 58 17.35 3.49 -18.41
CA THR A 58 15.98 4.01 -18.48
C THR A 58 15.22 3.66 -17.21
N CYS A 59 14.37 4.57 -16.73
CA CYS A 59 13.63 4.39 -15.47
C CYS A 59 12.82 3.08 -15.47
N THR A 60 12.19 2.75 -16.59
CA THR A 60 11.35 1.56 -16.80
C THR A 60 12.14 0.25 -16.81
N ALA A 61 13.46 0.28 -16.94
CA ALA A 61 14.30 -0.92 -16.77
C ALA A 61 14.19 -1.48 -15.35
N CYS A 62 13.91 -0.64 -14.35
CA CYS A 62 13.75 -1.06 -12.94
C CYS A 62 12.33 -0.83 -12.41
N HIS A 63 11.71 0.29 -12.79
CA HIS A 63 10.33 0.65 -12.42
C HIS A 63 9.33 0.03 -13.40
N THR A 64 9.28 -1.29 -13.42
CA THR A 64 8.40 -2.07 -14.30
C THR A 64 6.94 -2.03 -13.81
N LYS A 65 6.04 -2.77 -14.48
CA LYS A 65 4.65 -2.97 -14.03
C LYS A 65 4.55 -3.58 -12.62
N THR A 66 5.54 -4.35 -12.19
CA THR A 66 5.55 -5.08 -10.91
C THR A 66 6.67 -4.64 -9.97
N GLY A 67 7.56 -3.76 -10.43
CA GLY A 67 8.79 -3.44 -9.72
C GLY A 67 9.86 -4.51 -9.91
N SER A 68 11.06 -4.24 -9.42
CA SER A 68 12.19 -5.17 -9.50
C SER A 68 13.21 -4.93 -8.39
N SER A 69 13.84 -6.00 -7.92
CA SER A 69 14.98 -5.91 -6.99
C SER A 69 16.28 -5.69 -7.77
N ARG A 70 17.17 -4.85 -7.24
CA ARG A 70 18.48 -4.55 -7.82
C ARG A 70 19.57 -4.73 -6.75
N PRO A 71 20.55 -5.62 -6.97
CA PRO A 71 21.68 -5.79 -6.07
C PRO A 71 22.37 -4.45 -5.80
N GLY A 72 22.69 -4.16 -4.53
CA GLY A 72 23.36 -2.93 -4.12
C GLY A 72 22.50 -1.64 -4.16
N VAL A 73 21.28 -1.69 -4.69
CA VAL A 73 20.37 -0.52 -4.76
C VAL A 73 19.09 -0.75 -3.95
N GLY A 74 18.54 -1.96 -3.96
CA GLY A 74 17.29 -2.32 -3.29
C GLY A 74 16.12 -2.55 -4.25
N PHE A 75 14.89 -2.45 -3.74
CA PHE A 75 13.68 -2.69 -4.54
C PHE A 75 13.18 -1.41 -5.22
N ALA A 76 13.15 -1.41 -6.54
CA ALA A 76 12.50 -0.38 -7.35
C ALA A 76 10.98 -0.63 -7.35
N PRO A 77 10.15 0.29 -6.82
CA PRO A 77 8.70 0.12 -6.82
C PRO A 77 8.15 0.07 -8.24
N ALA A 78 7.06 -0.67 -8.40
CA ALA A 78 6.28 -0.70 -9.63
C ALA A 78 5.84 0.71 -10.05
N ASN A 79 5.80 0.97 -11.35
CA ASN A 79 5.28 2.22 -11.89
C ASN A 79 3.73 2.23 -11.76
N PRO A 80 3.14 3.13 -10.95
CA PRO A 80 1.70 3.17 -10.69
C PRO A 80 0.89 3.72 -11.87
N HIS A 81 1.53 4.39 -12.81
CA HIS A 81 0.92 5.02 -13.98
C HIS A 81 1.49 4.47 -15.29
N ILE A 82 2.03 3.24 -15.31
CA ILE A 82 2.62 2.66 -16.51
C ILE A 82 1.64 2.53 -17.68
N GLY A 83 0.34 2.45 -17.39
CA GLY A 83 -0.73 2.36 -18.38
C GLY A 83 -1.40 3.70 -18.73
N THR A 84 -0.98 4.81 -18.13
CA THR A 84 -1.54 6.14 -18.42
C THR A 84 -1.04 6.57 -19.81
N PRO A 85 -1.93 6.77 -20.80
CA PRO A 85 -1.54 7.22 -22.13
C PRO A 85 -0.84 8.57 -22.05
N ALA A 86 0.12 8.83 -22.93
CA ALA A 86 1.01 9.98 -22.84
C ALA A 86 1.88 9.97 -21.59
N GLU A 87 1.39 9.99 -20.34
CA GLU A 87 2.22 10.23 -19.12
C GLU A 87 3.02 9.02 -18.60
N GLY A 88 2.60 7.81 -18.94
CA GLY A 88 3.01 6.57 -18.25
C GLY A 88 4.18 5.81 -18.86
N ALA A 89 4.00 5.40 -20.11
CA ALA A 89 4.93 4.52 -20.81
C ALA A 89 5.93 5.28 -21.70
N VAL A 90 5.62 6.53 -22.05
CA VAL A 90 6.31 7.27 -23.13
C VAL A 90 6.84 8.66 -22.71
N GLN A 91 6.77 9.05 -21.44
CA GLN A 91 7.32 10.34 -20.97
C GLN A 91 8.76 10.30 -20.47
N ASN A 92 9.36 11.48 -20.49
CA ASN A 92 10.50 11.84 -19.65
C ASN A 92 10.04 11.94 -18.17
N CYS A 93 10.29 10.89 -17.38
CA CYS A 93 9.92 10.80 -15.96
C CYS A 93 10.42 12.00 -15.13
N ASN A 94 11.55 12.59 -15.54
CA ASN A 94 12.21 13.67 -14.82
C ASN A 94 11.47 15.02 -14.93
N GLN A 95 10.41 15.10 -15.73
CA GLN A 95 9.49 16.24 -15.73
C GLN A 95 8.73 16.37 -14.39
N CYS A 96 8.43 15.24 -13.75
CA CYS A 96 7.68 15.20 -12.50
C CYS A 96 8.52 14.66 -11.33
N HIS A 97 9.41 13.69 -11.60
CA HIS A 97 10.25 13.05 -10.60
C HIS A 97 11.63 13.69 -10.56
N VAL A 98 11.94 14.41 -9.49
CA VAL A 98 13.25 15.04 -9.31
C VAL A 98 14.14 14.21 -8.41
N PHE A 99 15.43 14.19 -8.70
CA PHE A 99 16.43 13.61 -7.79
C PHE A 99 16.43 14.36 -6.47
N LYS A 100 16.54 13.62 -5.37
CA LYS A 100 16.70 14.24 -4.06
C LYS A 100 18.00 15.03 -4.05
N ASN A 101 17.92 16.35 -3.95
CA ASN A 101 19.07 17.23 -3.83
C ASN A 101 19.45 17.39 -2.35
N PRO A 102 20.67 17.04 -1.93
CA PRO A 102 21.12 17.22 -0.55
C PRO A 102 21.54 18.66 -0.21
N VAL A 103 21.57 19.57 -1.18
CA VAL A 103 22.00 20.96 -0.97
C VAL A 103 20.98 21.73 -0.15
N ALA A 104 21.46 22.56 0.78
CA ALA A 104 20.64 23.42 1.61
C ALA A 104 19.79 24.37 0.76
N LEU A 105 18.59 24.70 1.25
CA LEU A 105 17.75 25.70 0.60
C LEU A 105 18.50 27.04 0.56
N VAL A 106 18.52 27.68 -0.61
CA VAL A 106 19.09 29.03 -0.77
C VAL A 106 18.28 30.06 0.03
N VAL A 107 16.98 29.82 0.19
CA VAL A 107 16.05 30.61 0.99
C VAL A 107 15.12 29.67 1.76
N ALA A 108 14.88 29.94 3.04
CA ALA A 108 13.97 29.16 3.86
C ALA A 108 12.55 29.13 3.25
N SER A 109 11.87 27.98 3.34
CA SER A 109 10.50 27.81 2.89
C SER A 109 9.60 27.49 4.06
N ASN A 110 8.49 28.22 4.19
CA ASN A 110 7.43 27.94 5.16
C ASN A 110 6.37 26.97 4.63
N PHE A 111 6.66 26.28 3.52
CA PHE A 111 5.75 25.30 2.94
C PHE A 111 5.61 24.07 3.85
N ALA A 112 4.41 23.84 4.39
CA ALA A 112 4.11 22.70 5.27
C ALA A 112 3.52 21.48 4.55
N GLY A 113 3.15 21.60 3.27
CA GLY A 113 2.52 20.53 2.50
C GLY A 113 1.09 20.18 2.94
N ARG A 114 0.52 19.15 2.32
CA ARG A 114 -0.75 18.50 2.74
C ARG A 114 -0.42 17.12 3.33
N PRO A 115 -0.97 16.78 4.51
CA PRO A 115 -0.73 15.47 5.12
C PRO A 115 -1.30 14.34 4.27
N GLN A 116 -0.79 13.13 4.47
CA GLN A 116 -1.32 11.93 3.81
C GLN A 116 -2.76 11.66 4.23
N ASP A 117 -3.62 11.44 3.24
CA ASP A 117 -4.96 10.93 3.44
C ASP A 117 -4.88 9.42 3.65
N LEU A 118 -4.86 9.01 4.92
CA LEU A 118 -4.78 7.62 5.34
C LEU A 118 -6.16 6.99 5.56
N ARG A 119 -7.24 7.62 5.10
CA ARG A 119 -8.58 7.08 5.31
C ARG A 119 -8.74 5.72 4.61
N LEU A 120 -9.44 4.82 5.28
CA LEU A 120 -9.86 3.58 4.68
C LEU A 120 -11.03 3.84 3.72
N GLY A 121 -11.11 3.01 2.68
CA GLY A 121 -12.27 2.99 1.79
C GLY A 121 -13.52 2.55 2.57
N SER A 122 -14.59 3.33 2.47
CA SER A 122 -15.88 2.96 3.04
C SER A 122 -16.44 1.71 2.35
N ARG A 123 -17.28 0.96 3.07
CA ARG A 123 -17.94 -0.26 2.58
C ARG A 123 -19.42 -0.16 2.86
N LEU A 124 -20.23 -0.69 1.96
CA LEU A 124 -21.69 -0.74 2.14
C LEU A 124 -22.09 -1.69 3.29
N TYR A 125 -21.40 -2.83 3.42
CA TYR A 125 -21.59 -3.80 4.49
C TYR A 125 -20.27 -4.57 4.76
N ARG A 126 -20.23 -5.36 5.84
CA ARG A 126 -19.07 -6.20 6.17
C ARG A 126 -18.81 -7.21 5.04
N GLY A 127 -17.64 -7.09 4.40
CA GLY A 127 -17.26 -7.95 3.27
C GLY A 127 -17.48 -7.32 1.90
N ALA A 128 -18.30 -6.27 1.77
CA ALA A 128 -18.45 -5.51 0.53
C ALA A 128 -17.10 -4.90 0.12
N PRO A 129 -16.74 -4.84 -1.17
CA PRO A 129 -15.53 -4.16 -1.64
C PRO A 129 -15.46 -2.72 -1.13
N PRO A 130 -14.28 -2.23 -0.69
CA PRO A 130 -14.11 -0.85 -0.31
C PRO A 130 -14.15 0.06 -1.55
N VAL A 131 -14.84 1.19 -1.43
CA VAL A 131 -14.71 2.32 -2.36
C VAL A 131 -13.27 2.82 -2.32
N MET A 132 -12.69 3.15 -3.47
CA MET A 132 -11.32 3.64 -3.54
C MET A 132 -11.18 4.96 -2.78
N PRO A 133 -10.32 5.03 -1.75
CA PRO A 133 -10.14 6.24 -0.98
C PRO A 133 -9.23 7.26 -1.69
N HIS A 134 -8.89 7.08 -2.96
CA HIS A 134 -8.05 8.01 -3.71
C HIS A 134 -8.49 8.07 -5.17
N ALA A 135 -8.07 9.12 -5.87
CA ALA A 135 -8.21 9.19 -7.32
C ALA A 135 -7.35 8.12 -8.01
N LYS A 136 -7.83 7.64 -9.17
CA LYS A 136 -7.16 6.65 -10.02
C LYS A 136 -6.12 7.26 -10.94
N PHE A 137 -6.27 8.54 -11.29
CA PHE A 137 -5.35 9.21 -12.20
C PHE A 137 -3.92 9.14 -11.64
N MET A 138 -2.98 8.69 -12.47
CA MET A 138 -1.59 8.38 -12.12
C MET A 138 -1.41 7.21 -11.12
N ARG A 139 -2.44 6.39 -10.92
CA ARG A 139 -2.50 5.21 -10.02
C ARG A 139 -3.29 4.05 -10.63
N GLU A 140 -3.36 3.98 -11.95
CA GLU A 140 -4.15 3.02 -12.72
C GLU A 140 -3.61 1.59 -12.56
N ASN A 141 -2.31 1.43 -12.31
CA ASN A 141 -1.71 0.16 -11.94
C ASN A 141 -1.93 -0.11 -10.44
N CYS A 142 -3.13 -0.56 -10.09
CA CYS A 142 -3.53 -0.90 -8.71
C CYS A 142 -2.51 -1.81 -8.00
N ASN A 143 -1.95 -2.75 -8.75
CA ASN A 143 -0.96 -3.70 -8.26
C ASN A 143 0.34 -3.03 -7.79
N ALA A 144 0.64 -1.80 -8.22
CA ALA A 144 1.84 -1.10 -7.79
C ALA A 144 1.87 -0.80 -6.29
N CYS A 145 0.70 -0.70 -5.65
CA CYS A 145 0.58 -0.49 -4.21
C CYS A 145 -0.08 -1.66 -3.48
N HIS A 146 -0.91 -2.44 -4.16
CA HIS A 146 -1.72 -3.49 -3.55
C HIS A 146 -1.19 -4.92 -3.76
N ARG A 147 -0.18 -5.14 -4.60
CA ARG A 147 0.39 -6.49 -4.87
C ARG A 147 1.93 -6.50 -4.96
N GLY A 148 2.54 -7.63 -4.60
CA GLY A 148 3.99 -7.84 -4.71
C GLY A 148 4.81 -7.24 -3.57
N ASP A 149 6.13 -7.26 -3.71
CA ASP A 149 7.06 -6.93 -2.61
C ASP A 149 7.04 -5.45 -2.22
N ALA A 150 6.69 -4.56 -3.15
CA ALA A 150 6.46 -3.15 -2.86
C ALA A 150 5.10 -2.87 -2.20
N ALA A 151 4.18 -3.85 -2.18
CA ALA A 151 2.86 -3.65 -1.58
C ALA A 151 2.95 -3.65 -0.07
N ARG A 152 2.30 -2.65 0.51
CA ARG A 152 2.32 -2.40 1.95
C ARG A 152 1.40 -3.41 2.62
N PRO A 153 1.82 -4.05 3.71
CA PRO A 153 1.01 -5.07 4.38
C PRO A 153 -0.41 -4.60 4.70
N GLU A 154 -0.58 -3.33 5.10
CA GLU A 154 -1.84 -2.76 5.58
C GLU A 154 -2.89 -2.58 4.47
N ILE A 155 -2.45 -2.42 3.23
CA ILE A 155 -3.33 -2.23 2.06
C ILE A 155 -3.17 -3.35 1.04
N ARG A 156 -2.47 -4.44 1.37
CA ARG A 156 -2.24 -5.54 0.44
C ARG A 156 -3.57 -6.18 0.04
N CYS A 157 -3.74 -6.41 -1.26
CA CYS A 157 -4.93 -7.05 -1.80
C CYS A 157 -5.08 -8.45 -1.19
N SER A 158 -6.25 -8.74 -0.63
CA SER A 158 -6.57 -10.06 -0.07
C SER A 158 -6.95 -11.09 -1.13
N HIS A 159 -7.15 -10.65 -2.38
CA HIS A 159 -7.56 -11.48 -3.53
C HIS A 159 -6.72 -11.10 -4.77
N PRO A 160 -5.40 -11.37 -4.75
CA PRO A 160 -4.48 -10.96 -5.80
C PRO A 160 -4.66 -11.70 -7.13
N GLU A 161 -5.52 -12.73 -7.16
CA GLU A 161 -5.90 -13.48 -8.36
C GLU A 161 -6.85 -12.72 -9.29
N ARG A 162 -7.54 -11.69 -8.77
CA ARG A 162 -8.47 -10.88 -9.57
C ARG A 162 -7.73 -9.87 -10.43
N SER A 163 -8.02 -9.86 -11.73
CA SER A 163 -7.32 -9.03 -12.72
C SER A 163 -7.96 -7.65 -12.94
N ASN A 164 -9.26 -7.50 -12.68
CA ASN A 164 -10.00 -6.25 -12.88
C ASN A 164 -10.51 -5.65 -11.56
N CYS A 165 -9.65 -4.90 -10.87
CA CYS A 165 -9.97 -4.29 -9.58
C CYS A 165 -11.19 -3.36 -9.66
N MET A 166 -11.29 -2.59 -10.76
CA MET A 166 -12.34 -1.59 -10.96
C MET A 166 -13.72 -2.17 -11.26
N GLN A 167 -13.82 -3.48 -11.49
CA GLN A 167 -15.12 -4.16 -11.55
C GLN A 167 -15.88 -4.05 -10.21
N CYS A 168 -15.15 -3.97 -9.10
CA CYS A 168 -15.74 -3.96 -7.76
C CYS A 168 -15.33 -2.72 -6.94
N HIS A 169 -14.12 -2.21 -7.14
CA HIS A 169 -13.63 -1.03 -6.46
C HIS A 169 -13.87 0.20 -7.31
N LEU A 170 -14.88 0.99 -6.95
CA LEU A 170 -15.22 2.23 -7.65
C LEU A 170 -14.55 3.43 -6.98
N GLU A 171 -14.30 4.49 -7.76
CA GLU A 171 -13.90 5.77 -7.19
C GLU A 171 -15.06 6.35 -6.37
N ARG A 172 -14.72 7.03 -5.28
CA ARG A 172 -15.72 7.86 -4.60
C ARG A 172 -16.05 9.05 -5.50
N GLU A 173 -17.31 9.21 -5.85
CA GLU A 173 -17.78 10.47 -6.41
C GLU A 173 -17.59 11.56 -5.34
N LEU A 174 -16.72 12.52 -5.61
CA LEU A 174 -16.62 13.70 -4.77
C LEU A 174 -17.85 14.53 -5.09
N GLU A 175 -18.83 14.51 -4.19
CA GLU A 175 -20.02 15.34 -4.33
C GLU A 175 -19.57 16.79 -4.45
N THR A 176 -19.82 17.40 -5.61
CA THR A 176 -19.54 18.82 -5.92
C THR A 176 -20.52 19.74 -5.18
N ALA A 177 -20.85 19.43 -3.94
CA ALA A 177 -21.85 20.14 -3.13
C ALA A 177 -21.30 21.38 -2.40
N ALA A 178 -20.08 21.84 -2.71
CA ALA A 178 -19.49 23.00 -2.02
C ALA A 178 -18.85 24.05 -2.95
N LEU A 179 -19.16 24.05 -4.25
CA LEU A 179 -18.69 25.06 -5.20
C LEU A 179 -19.81 25.65 -6.08
N ARG A 180 -21.04 25.70 -5.56
CA ARG A 180 -22.13 26.50 -6.11
C ARG A 180 -22.68 27.42 -5.04
#